data_AF-A0A444GLQ7-F1
#
_entry.id   AF-A0A444GLQ7-F1
#
_cell.length_a   1.000
_cell.length_b   1.000
_cell.length_c   1.000
_cell.angle_alpha   90.00
_cell.angle_beta   90.00
_cell.angle_gamma   90.00
#
_symmetry.space_group_name_H-M   'P 1'
#
loop_
_entity.id
_entity.type
_entity.pdbx_description
1 polymer ?
#
loop_
_entity_poly.entity_id
_entity_poly.type
_entity_poly.pdbx_seq_one_letter_code
_entity_poly.pdbx_strand_id
1 'polypeptide(L)'
;MNAATDPIIKCTEIRDILASRDSNEVYFDFSNWIKTLVPFWGKSIAQIAENTGFYQEKTSGYLNIAKNSFELMDGWRSGSIKKVKIRRSEIDGSISYMRNGSVLTNVSNLVFSPVSRNAASALRGCLNLASGSYSDEQLPGVVAQQIYCLAAVRTLFPVEDSNLIGYLPANVTIHGGNDPKDLDNYHLMFQIAAERLDLSMQVKAMNEEAAMIWKNFKQPVAWEIPDLIWTEKTDSLSTQLYYANRAAFYAQGRE
;
A
#
# COMPACT_ATOMS: atom_id res chain seq x y z
N MET A 1 10.75 12.61 -19.73
CA MET A 1 10.34 13.22 -18.44
C MET A 1 9.30 14.27 -18.68
N ASN A 2 8.05 13.85 -18.53
CA ASN A 2 6.87 14.69 -18.56
C ASN A 2 6.71 15.39 -17.19
N ALA A 3 6.74 16.73 -17.15
CA ALA A 3 6.59 17.50 -15.90
C ALA A 3 5.27 17.19 -15.15
N ALA A 4 4.29 16.57 -15.82
CA ALA A 4 3.02 16.18 -15.21
C ALA A 4 3.12 15.00 -14.23
N THR A 5 4.18 14.18 -14.27
CA THR A 5 4.35 13.00 -13.41
C THR A 5 5.44 13.18 -12.35
N ASP A 6 6.00 14.38 -12.24
CA ASP A 6 6.94 14.73 -11.17
C ASP A 6 6.23 14.68 -9.81
N PRO A 7 6.89 14.14 -8.77
CA PRO A 7 6.34 14.15 -7.43
C PRO A 7 6.23 15.59 -6.94
N ILE A 8 5.05 15.97 -6.43
CA ILE A 8 4.84 17.29 -5.80
C ILE A 8 5.65 17.39 -4.50
N ILE A 9 5.85 16.26 -3.81
CA ILE A 9 6.68 16.17 -2.63
C ILE A 9 7.50 14.89 -2.63
N LYS A 10 8.80 14.99 -2.34
CA LYS A 10 9.68 13.82 -2.35
C LYS A 10 9.59 13.01 -1.07
N CYS A 11 9.95 11.73 -1.14
CA CYS A 11 9.93 10.88 0.03
C CYS A 11 11.05 11.29 1.00
N THR A 12 12.20 11.71 0.46
CA THR A 12 13.31 12.26 1.24
C THR A 12 12.89 13.47 2.06
N GLU A 13 12.16 14.41 1.45
CA GLU A 13 11.65 15.62 2.10
C GLU A 13 10.71 15.28 3.25
N ILE A 14 9.76 14.36 3.03
CA ILE A 14 8.85 13.88 4.09
C ILE A 14 9.65 13.23 5.22
N ARG A 15 10.57 12.31 4.89
CA ARG A 15 11.40 11.62 5.89
C ARG A 15 12.16 12.62 6.74
N ASP A 16 12.83 13.60 6.14
CA ASP A 16 13.67 14.55 6.87
C ASP A 16 12.85 15.39 7.86
N ILE A 17 11.63 15.78 7.48
CA ILE A 17 10.71 16.49 8.37
C ILE A 17 10.21 15.57 9.50
N LEU A 18 9.90 14.31 9.19
CA LEU A 18 9.43 13.35 10.19
C LEU A 18 10.53 12.87 11.14
N ALA A 19 11.79 12.84 10.70
CA ALA A 19 12.93 12.39 11.49
C ALA A 19 13.23 13.27 12.71
N SER A 20 12.81 14.54 12.69
CA SER A 20 12.92 15.44 13.85
C SER A 20 11.74 15.37 14.82
N ARG A 21 10.74 14.52 14.55
CA ARG A 21 9.53 14.39 15.38
C ARG A 21 9.62 13.17 16.29
N ASP A 22 8.82 13.18 17.36
CA ASP A 22 8.63 12.00 18.20
C ASP A 22 8.06 10.83 17.37
N SER A 23 8.67 9.66 17.51
CA SER A 23 8.36 8.48 16.71
C SER A 23 6.95 7.95 16.97
N ASN A 24 6.44 8.08 18.21
CA ASN A 24 5.07 7.70 18.55
C ASN A 24 4.06 8.67 17.94
N GLU A 25 4.31 9.98 18.02
CA GLU A 25 3.45 10.96 17.35
C GLU A 25 3.36 10.69 15.84
N VAL A 26 4.49 10.45 15.17
CA VAL A 26 4.50 10.15 13.73
C VAL A 26 3.73 8.85 13.45
N TYR A 27 3.92 7.81 14.26
CA TYR A 27 3.15 6.57 14.12
C TYR A 27 1.65 6.83 14.28
N PHE A 28 1.20 7.58 15.30
CA PHE A 28 -0.23 7.76 15.54
C PHE A 28 -0.90 8.61 14.48
N ASP A 29 -0.23 9.67 14.00
CA ASP A 29 -0.68 10.45 12.84
C ASP A 29 -0.86 9.53 11.61
N PHE A 30 0.14 8.69 11.32
CA PHE A 30 0.10 7.73 10.22
C PHE A 30 -0.98 6.65 10.41
N SER A 31 -1.06 6.04 11.59
CA SER A 31 -2.06 5.01 11.95
C SER A 31 -3.47 5.53 11.73
N ASN A 32 -3.74 6.80 12.09
CA ASN A 32 -5.05 7.40 11.88
C ASN A 32 -5.40 7.58 10.39
N TRP A 33 -4.42 7.83 9.53
CA TRP A 33 -4.62 7.76 8.07
C TRP A 33 -4.92 6.35 7.59
N ILE A 34 -4.18 5.34 8.05
CA ILE A 34 -4.43 3.93 7.65
C ILE A 34 -5.79 3.44 8.16
N LYS A 35 -6.27 3.89 9.32
CA LYS A 35 -7.63 3.59 9.81
C LYS A 35 -8.73 3.98 8.82
N THR A 36 -8.51 5.00 7.98
CA THR A 36 -9.47 5.38 6.92
C THR A 36 -9.71 4.27 5.89
N LEU A 37 -8.81 3.26 5.82
CA LEU A 37 -8.94 2.11 4.93
C LEU A 37 -9.79 0.97 5.51
N VAL A 38 -10.18 1.01 6.80
CA VAL A 38 -10.96 -0.07 7.43
C VAL A 38 -12.26 -0.40 6.69
N PRO A 39 -13.07 0.57 6.22
CA PRO A 39 -14.27 0.28 5.44
C PRO A 39 -13.95 -0.46 4.13
N PHE A 40 -12.90 -0.03 3.42
CA PHE A 40 -12.45 -0.69 2.19
C PHE A 40 -11.95 -2.10 2.48
N TRP A 41 -11.11 -2.29 3.51
CA TRP A 41 -10.60 -3.60 3.89
C TRP A 41 -11.73 -4.59 4.20
N GLY A 42 -12.73 -4.16 4.98
CA GLY A 42 -13.91 -4.97 5.27
C GLY A 42 -14.72 -5.32 4.01
N LYS A 43 -14.99 -4.34 3.14
CA LYS A 43 -15.77 -4.56 1.91
C LYS A 43 -15.01 -5.43 0.90
N SER A 44 -13.68 -5.30 0.79
CA SER A 44 -12.85 -6.20 -0.02
C SER A 44 -12.87 -7.64 0.49
N ILE A 45 -12.82 -7.88 1.80
CA ILE A 45 -12.98 -9.22 2.38
C ILE A 45 -14.33 -9.82 1.97
N ALA A 46 -15.41 -9.04 2.09
CA ALA A 46 -16.76 -9.50 1.74
C ALA A 46 -16.88 -9.80 0.23
N GLN A 47 -16.38 -8.91 -0.63
CA GLN A 47 -16.43 -9.07 -2.08
C GLN A 47 -15.61 -10.27 -2.57
N ILE A 48 -14.44 -10.51 -1.98
CA ILE A 48 -13.64 -11.72 -2.27
C ILE A 48 -14.42 -12.97 -1.88
N ALA A 49 -15.01 -13.00 -0.68
CA ALA A 49 -15.78 -14.15 -0.22
C ALA A 49 -16.97 -14.44 -1.13
N GLU A 50 -17.72 -13.41 -1.51
CA GLU A 50 -18.87 -13.51 -2.42
C GLU A 50 -18.48 -14.08 -3.78
N ASN A 51 -17.43 -13.54 -4.41
CA ASN A 51 -17.02 -13.99 -5.73
C ASN A 51 -16.41 -15.40 -5.72
N THR A 52 -15.78 -15.82 -4.62
CA THR A 52 -15.07 -17.11 -4.50
C THR A 52 -15.88 -18.25 -3.91
N GLY A 53 -17.05 -17.96 -3.33
CA GLY A 53 -17.83 -18.96 -2.59
C GLY A 53 -17.10 -19.49 -1.35
N PHE A 54 -16.13 -18.74 -0.79
CA PHE A 54 -15.41 -19.15 0.42
C PHE A 54 -16.35 -19.19 1.63
N TYR A 55 -16.16 -20.20 2.49
CA TYR A 55 -16.96 -20.46 3.70
C TYR A 55 -17.16 -19.20 4.57
N GLN A 56 -18.42 -18.88 4.89
CA GLN A 56 -18.85 -17.71 5.65
C GLN A 56 -18.17 -17.55 7.02
N GLU A 57 -17.83 -18.64 7.71
CA GLU A 57 -17.23 -18.61 9.05
C GLU A 57 -15.83 -17.98 9.05
N LYS A 58 -14.98 -18.31 8.06
CA LYS A 58 -13.64 -17.72 7.94
C LYS A 58 -13.70 -16.23 7.60
N THR A 59 -14.65 -15.84 6.75
CA THR A 59 -14.88 -14.44 6.36
C THR A 59 -15.28 -13.59 7.55
N SER A 60 -16.18 -14.07 8.41
CA SER A 60 -16.60 -13.38 9.64
C SER A 60 -15.41 -13.14 10.59
N GLY A 61 -14.50 -14.11 10.73
CA GLY A 61 -13.27 -13.95 11.50
C GLY A 61 -12.38 -12.83 10.97
N TYR A 62 -12.14 -12.78 9.65
CA TYR A 62 -11.33 -11.73 9.02
C TYR A 62 -11.97 -10.35 9.12
N LEU A 63 -13.29 -10.25 8.97
CA LEU A 63 -14.04 -9.00 9.17
C LEU A 63 -13.92 -8.48 10.60
N ASN A 64 -13.98 -9.37 11.59
CA ASN A 64 -13.79 -8.99 12.99
C ASN A 64 -12.36 -8.49 13.24
N ILE A 65 -11.36 -9.15 12.65
CA ILE A 65 -9.96 -8.72 12.74
C ILE A 65 -9.78 -7.33 12.11
N ALA A 66 -10.36 -7.09 10.92
CA ALA A 66 -10.25 -5.80 10.23
C ALA A 66 -10.76 -4.64 11.11
N LYS A 67 -11.90 -4.83 11.79
CA LYS A 67 -12.52 -3.83 12.66
C LYS A 67 -11.72 -3.52 13.93
N ASN A 68 -11.09 -4.53 14.54
CA ASN A 68 -10.49 -4.40 15.87
C ASN A 68 -8.95 -4.33 15.86
N SER A 69 -8.31 -4.51 14.71
CA SER A 69 -6.85 -4.59 14.59
C SER A 69 -6.11 -3.38 15.13
N PHE A 70 -6.64 -2.17 14.94
CA PHE A 70 -5.94 -0.94 15.31
C PHE A 70 -5.81 -0.72 16.81
N GLU A 71 -6.77 -1.17 17.62
CA GLU A 71 -6.64 -1.12 19.09
C GLU A 71 -5.42 -1.92 19.55
N LEU A 72 -5.22 -3.12 18.98
CA LEU A 72 -4.05 -3.94 19.26
C LEU A 72 -2.76 -3.30 18.74
N MET A 73 -2.75 -2.82 17.50
CA MET A 73 -1.56 -2.20 16.90
C MET A 73 -1.12 -0.95 17.66
N ASP A 74 -2.06 -0.05 17.96
CA ASP A 74 -1.80 1.17 18.73
C ASP A 74 -1.40 0.85 20.19
N GLY A 75 -1.99 -0.19 20.77
CA GLY A 75 -1.62 -0.70 22.08
C GLY A 75 -0.21 -1.30 22.12
N TRP A 76 0.21 -1.99 21.07
CA TRP A 76 1.58 -2.49 20.94
C TRP A 76 2.59 -1.36 20.78
N ARG A 77 2.27 -0.35 19.96
CA ARG A 77 3.15 0.82 19.78
C ARG A 77 3.33 1.60 21.08
N SER A 78 2.25 1.91 21.78
CA SER A 78 2.29 2.65 23.05
C SER A 78 2.85 1.84 24.23
N GLY A 79 2.99 0.52 24.07
CA GLY A 79 3.36 -0.38 25.16
C GLY A 79 2.24 -0.64 26.18
N SER A 80 1.02 -0.16 25.93
CA SER A 80 -0.13 -0.38 26.81
C SER A 80 -0.69 -1.82 26.72
N ILE A 81 -0.45 -2.49 25.59
CA ILE A 81 -0.79 -3.91 25.38
C ILE A 81 0.49 -4.68 25.07
N LYS A 82 0.73 -5.78 25.79
CA LYS A 82 1.85 -6.68 25.48
C LYS A 82 1.64 -7.31 24.10
N LYS A 83 2.65 -7.19 23.22
CA LYS A 83 2.63 -7.84 21.91
C LYS A 83 2.54 -9.36 22.05
N VAL A 84 1.54 -9.95 21.39
CA VAL A 84 1.34 -11.39 21.31
C VAL A 84 1.47 -11.86 19.86
N LYS A 85 2.39 -12.80 19.62
CA LYS A 85 2.71 -13.29 18.26
C LYS A 85 1.48 -13.79 17.49
N ILE A 86 0.61 -14.57 18.13
CA ILE A 86 -0.59 -15.11 17.45
C ILE A 86 -1.54 -14.00 16.99
N ARG A 87 -1.72 -12.94 17.80
CA ARG A 87 -2.57 -11.79 17.44
C ARG A 87 -2.00 -11.02 16.24
N ARG A 88 -0.67 -10.83 16.19
CA ARG A 88 -0.01 -10.24 15.00
C ARG A 88 -0.24 -11.11 13.76
N SER A 89 -0.15 -12.43 13.89
CA SER A 89 -0.40 -13.36 12.78
C SER A 89 -1.86 -13.35 12.31
N GLU A 90 -2.83 -13.17 13.20
CA GLU A 90 -4.25 -13.03 12.83
C GLU A 90 -4.49 -11.78 11.97
N ILE A 91 -3.92 -10.63 12.37
CA ILE A 91 -3.99 -9.38 11.59
C ILE A 91 -3.34 -9.56 10.21
N ASP A 92 -2.12 -10.07 10.16
CA ASP A 92 -1.42 -10.32 8.89
C ASP A 92 -2.15 -11.35 8.02
N GLY A 93 -2.82 -12.34 8.64
CA GLY A 93 -3.67 -13.31 7.96
C GLY A 93 -4.88 -12.66 7.28
N SER A 94 -5.54 -11.71 7.95
CA SER A 94 -6.65 -10.95 7.38
C SER A 94 -6.20 -10.02 6.24
N ILE A 95 -5.04 -9.38 6.38
CA ILE A 95 -4.41 -8.59 5.30
C ILE A 95 -4.07 -9.51 4.11
N SER A 96 -3.51 -10.68 4.39
CA SER A 96 -3.12 -11.66 3.37
C SER A 96 -4.32 -12.25 2.65
N TYR A 97 -5.44 -12.46 3.34
CA TYR A 97 -6.69 -12.89 2.72
C TYR A 97 -7.14 -11.87 1.66
N MET A 98 -7.16 -10.57 1.99
CA MET A 98 -7.49 -9.53 1.02
C MET A 98 -6.52 -9.50 -0.16
N ARG A 99 -5.21 -9.52 0.11
CA ARG A 99 -4.18 -9.50 -0.94
C ARG A 99 -4.30 -10.70 -1.88
N ASN A 100 -4.33 -11.91 -1.33
CA ASN A 100 -4.30 -13.15 -2.12
C ASN A 100 -5.65 -13.46 -2.76
N GLY A 101 -6.75 -13.12 -2.09
CA GLY A 101 -8.09 -13.25 -2.68
C GLY A 101 -8.27 -12.36 -3.91
N SER A 102 -7.63 -11.19 -3.92
CA SER A 102 -7.71 -10.27 -5.06
C SER A 102 -7.09 -10.81 -6.36
N VAL A 103 -6.17 -11.77 -6.29
CA VAL A 103 -5.50 -12.31 -7.49
C VAL A 103 -6.21 -13.53 -8.09
N LEU A 104 -7.25 -14.04 -7.43
CA LEU A 104 -8.01 -15.19 -7.92
C LEU A 104 -8.74 -14.82 -9.21
N THR A 105 -8.86 -15.76 -10.15
CA THR A 105 -9.37 -15.53 -11.52
C THR A 105 -10.75 -14.87 -11.58
N ASN A 106 -11.59 -15.14 -10.59
CA ASN A 106 -12.94 -14.60 -10.42
C ASN A 106 -12.99 -13.19 -9.78
N VAL A 107 -11.86 -12.70 -9.27
CA VAL A 107 -11.74 -11.37 -8.64
C VAL A 107 -10.73 -10.49 -9.39
N SER A 108 -9.73 -11.07 -10.05
CA SER A 108 -8.56 -10.37 -10.60
C SER A 108 -8.87 -9.34 -11.68
N ASN A 109 -10.04 -9.42 -12.31
CA ASN A 109 -10.51 -8.46 -13.30
C ASN A 109 -11.41 -7.37 -12.70
N LEU A 110 -11.68 -7.35 -11.40
CA LEU A 110 -12.49 -6.30 -10.77
C LEU A 110 -11.61 -5.10 -10.40
N VAL A 111 -12.14 -3.89 -10.52
CA VAL A 111 -11.38 -2.64 -10.26
C VAL A 111 -10.79 -2.61 -8.85
N PHE A 112 -11.53 -3.07 -7.83
CA PHE A 112 -11.02 -3.11 -6.45
C PHE A 112 -9.84 -4.10 -6.23
N SER A 113 -9.54 -4.97 -7.20
CA SER A 113 -8.50 -6.00 -7.08
C SER A 113 -7.08 -5.42 -6.92
N PRO A 114 -6.54 -4.61 -7.85
CA PRO A 114 -5.26 -3.91 -7.66
C PRO A 114 -5.24 -3.04 -6.41
N VAL A 115 -6.33 -2.34 -6.13
CA VAL A 115 -6.50 -1.48 -4.96
C VAL A 115 -6.38 -2.27 -3.67
N SER A 116 -6.92 -3.50 -3.62
CA SER A 116 -6.78 -4.42 -2.49
C SER A 116 -5.35 -4.84 -2.20
N ARG A 117 -4.51 -4.96 -3.23
CA ARG A 117 -3.08 -5.29 -3.05
C ARG A 117 -2.30 -4.09 -2.52
N ASN A 118 -2.57 -2.90 -3.03
CA ASN A 118 -2.00 -1.65 -2.52
C ASN A 118 -2.44 -1.41 -1.06
N ALA A 119 -3.72 -1.63 -0.73
CA ALA A 119 -4.24 -1.51 0.63
C ALA A 119 -3.59 -2.52 1.57
N ALA A 120 -3.32 -3.75 1.10
CA ALA A 120 -2.58 -4.72 1.88
C ALA A 120 -1.14 -4.29 2.16
N SER A 121 -0.48 -3.60 1.21
CA SER A 121 0.84 -2.99 1.43
C SER A 121 0.77 -1.94 2.55
N ALA A 122 -0.20 -1.02 2.45
CA ALA A 122 -0.44 0.04 3.44
C ALA A 122 -0.69 -0.49 4.86
N LEU A 123 -1.63 -1.42 4.99
CA LEU A 123 -1.98 -2.06 6.26
C LEU A 123 -0.79 -2.83 6.86
N ARG A 124 -0.01 -3.52 6.02
CA ARG A 124 1.15 -4.28 6.48
C ARG A 124 2.30 -3.36 6.90
N GLY A 125 2.50 -2.24 6.22
CA GLY A 125 3.41 -1.17 6.65
C GLY A 125 3.07 -0.70 8.07
N CYS A 126 1.80 -0.38 8.32
CA CYS A 126 1.32 -0.01 9.65
C CYS A 126 1.52 -1.13 10.69
N LEU A 127 1.17 -2.38 10.36
CA LEU A 127 1.37 -3.53 11.25
C LEU A 127 2.84 -3.73 11.62
N ASN A 128 3.76 -3.57 10.67
CA ASN A 128 5.19 -3.74 10.89
C ASN A 128 5.75 -2.62 11.79
N LEU A 129 5.32 -1.36 11.59
CA LEU A 129 5.66 -0.24 12.48
C LEU A 129 5.13 -0.47 13.89
N ALA A 130 3.86 -0.86 14.04
CA ALA A 130 3.21 -1.12 15.33
C ALA A 130 3.87 -2.27 16.10
N SER A 131 4.34 -3.30 15.39
CA SER A 131 4.90 -4.51 15.99
C SER A 131 6.41 -4.46 16.23
N GLY A 132 7.06 -3.33 15.91
CA GLY A 132 8.50 -3.11 16.09
C GLY A 132 9.37 -3.88 15.10
N SER A 133 8.85 -4.16 13.90
CA SER A 133 9.64 -4.75 12.80
C SER A 133 10.58 -3.74 12.14
N TYR A 134 10.32 -2.45 12.32
CA TYR A 134 11.22 -1.35 11.97
C TYR A 134 11.64 -0.63 13.24
N SER A 135 12.87 -0.12 13.25
CA SER A 135 13.33 0.77 14.32
C SER A 135 12.70 2.16 14.19
N ASP A 136 12.76 2.95 15.26
CA ASP A 136 12.24 4.32 15.26
C ASP A 136 13.01 5.22 14.29
N GLU A 137 14.29 4.94 14.03
CA GLU A 137 15.10 5.64 13.04
C GLU A 137 14.65 5.34 11.60
N GLN A 138 14.11 4.14 11.36
CA GLN A 138 13.60 3.73 10.05
C GLN A 138 12.18 4.24 9.78
N LEU A 139 11.41 4.52 10.84
CA LEU A 139 10.00 4.89 10.77
C LEU A 139 9.71 6.07 9.82
N PRO A 140 10.44 7.20 9.85
CA PRO A 140 10.21 8.31 8.92
C PRO A 140 10.28 7.91 7.44
N GLY A 141 11.25 7.06 7.08
CA GLY A 141 11.43 6.61 5.71
C GLY A 141 10.32 5.66 5.26
N VAL A 142 9.91 4.74 6.16
CA VAL A 142 8.78 3.85 5.90
C VAL A 142 7.49 4.66 5.73
N VAL A 143 7.19 5.60 6.63
CA VAL A 143 5.99 6.44 6.56
C VAL A 143 5.96 7.27 5.27
N ALA A 144 7.09 7.81 4.84
CA ALA A 144 7.19 8.56 3.58
C ALA A 144 6.75 7.73 2.36
N GLN A 145 7.21 6.48 2.25
CA GLN A 145 6.76 5.56 1.19
C GLN A 145 5.29 5.19 1.34
N GLN A 146 4.85 4.95 2.58
CA GLN A 146 3.47 4.53 2.86
C GLN A 146 2.43 5.63 2.57
N ILE A 147 2.80 6.91 2.58
CA ILE A 147 1.94 7.99 2.10
C ILE A 147 1.58 7.78 0.62
N TYR A 148 2.52 7.33 -0.20
CA TYR A 148 2.25 7.04 -1.60
C TYR A 148 1.50 5.72 -1.79
N CYS A 149 1.78 4.69 -0.99
CA CYS A 149 0.94 3.48 -1.00
C CYS A 149 -0.53 3.83 -0.65
N LEU A 150 -0.74 4.70 0.34
CA LEU A 150 -2.06 5.19 0.72
C LEU A 150 -2.70 6.03 -0.40
N ALA A 151 -1.93 6.91 -1.05
CA ALA A 151 -2.40 7.67 -2.21
C ALA A 151 -2.85 6.75 -3.34
N ALA A 152 -2.05 5.73 -3.69
CA ALA A 152 -2.38 4.74 -4.71
C ALA A 152 -3.69 4.00 -4.41
N VAL A 153 -3.97 3.72 -3.12
CA VAL A 153 -5.27 3.15 -2.71
C VAL A 153 -6.40 4.13 -2.95
N ARG A 154 -6.24 5.37 -2.47
CA ARG A 154 -7.29 6.39 -2.49
C ARG A 154 -7.63 6.91 -3.88
N THR A 155 -6.66 6.86 -4.80
CA THR A 155 -6.86 7.16 -6.23
C THR A 155 -7.21 5.94 -7.06
N LEU A 156 -7.46 4.79 -6.44
CA LEU A 156 -7.82 3.53 -7.12
C LEU A 156 -6.80 3.14 -8.21
N PHE A 157 -5.51 3.32 -7.91
CA PHE A 157 -4.45 3.11 -8.89
C PHE A 157 -4.53 1.69 -9.49
N PRO A 158 -4.51 1.55 -10.83
CA PRO A 158 -4.97 0.34 -11.51
C PRO A 158 -3.98 -0.83 -11.44
N VAL A 159 -2.81 -0.61 -10.84
CA VAL A 159 -1.75 -1.61 -10.73
C VAL A 159 -1.19 -1.69 -9.31
N GLU A 160 -0.66 -2.85 -8.94
CA GLU A 160 0.08 -2.98 -7.68
C GLU A 160 1.42 -2.22 -7.80
N ASP A 161 1.69 -1.33 -6.85
CA ASP A 161 2.92 -0.53 -6.82
C ASP A 161 4.20 -1.37 -6.87
N SER A 162 4.22 -2.50 -6.16
CA SER A 162 5.36 -3.42 -6.11
C SER A 162 5.68 -4.06 -7.47
N ASN A 163 4.68 -4.20 -8.36
CA ASN A 163 4.91 -4.69 -9.72
C ASN A 163 5.59 -3.66 -10.61
N LEU A 164 5.68 -2.39 -10.18
CA LEU A 164 6.36 -1.37 -10.95
C LEU A 164 7.87 -1.37 -10.75
N ILE A 165 8.41 -2.15 -9.79
CA ILE A 165 9.84 -2.18 -9.51
C ILE A 165 10.71 -2.55 -10.73
N GLY A 166 10.15 -3.31 -11.69
CA GLY A 166 10.80 -3.63 -12.96
C GLY A 166 11.04 -2.44 -13.89
N TYR A 167 10.48 -1.26 -13.57
CA TYR A 167 10.73 -0.01 -14.29
C TYR A 167 11.94 0.76 -13.76
N LEU A 168 12.56 0.33 -12.66
CA LEU A 168 13.82 0.91 -12.20
C LEU A 168 14.98 0.49 -13.11
N PRO A 169 15.91 1.41 -13.43
CA PRO A 169 17.15 1.06 -14.13
C PRO A 169 17.97 0.02 -13.35
N ALA A 170 18.78 -0.77 -14.06
CA ALA A 170 19.73 -1.69 -13.44
C ALA A 170 20.65 -0.92 -12.46
N ASN A 171 20.91 -1.52 -11.29
CA ASN A 171 21.68 -0.95 -10.17
C ASN A 171 20.98 0.16 -9.37
N VAL A 172 19.71 0.46 -9.64
CA VAL A 172 18.89 1.34 -8.80
C VAL A 172 18.03 0.50 -7.87
N THR A 173 17.96 0.87 -6.59
CA THR A 173 17.11 0.19 -5.60
C THR A 173 16.19 1.17 -4.87
N ILE A 174 15.00 0.71 -4.50
CA ILE A 174 14.09 1.39 -3.56
C ILE A 174 14.39 1.02 -2.10
N HIS A 175 15.20 -0.02 -1.88
CA HIS A 175 15.55 -0.56 -0.58
C HIS A 175 17.02 -1.02 -0.59
N GLY A 176 17.93 -0.30 0.09
CA GLY A 176 19.23 -0.88 0.44
C GLY A 176 20.51 -0.09 0.13
N GLY A 177 20.45 1.17 -0.30
CA GLY A 177 21.62 2.03 -0.17
C GLY A 177 21.70 2.66 1.22
N ASN A 178 22.92 2.93 1.68
CA ASN A 178 23.15 3.91 2.75
C ASN A 178 22.83 5.35 2.29
N ASP A 179 22.42 5.56 1.03
CA ASP A 179 22.03 6.87 0.51
C ASP A 179 20.55 7.13 0.79
N PRO A 180 20.22 8.12 1.63
CA PRO A 180 18.84 8.52 1.88
C PRO A 180 18.08 8.89 0.59
N LYS A 181 18.77 9.25 -0.50
CA LYS A 181 18.16 9.58 -1.80
C LYS A 181 17.51 8.40 -2.50
N ASP A 182 17.86 7.16 -2.15
CA ASP A 182 17.24 5.97 -2.75
C ASP A 182 15.74 5.89 -2.49
N LEU A 183 15.26 6.59 -1.45
CA LEU A 183 13.84 6.71 -1.16
C LEU A 183 13.05 7.39 -2.29
N ASP A 184 13.70 8.30 -3.02
CA ASP A 184 13.09 9.02 -4.15
C ASP A 184 13.13 8.22 -5.45
N ASN A 185 13.88 7.11 -5.51
CA ASN A 185 13.79 6.17 -6.64
C ASN A 185 12.38 5.59 -6.78
N TYR A 186 11.60 5.61 -5.69
CA TYR A 186 10.16 5.31 -5.74
C TYR A 186 9.45 6.18 -6.78
N HIS A 187 9.77 7.48 -6.89
CA HIS A 187 9.18 8.38 -7.89
C HIS A 187 9.64 8.08 -9.31
N LEU A 188 10.94 7.78 -9.48
CA LEU A 188 11.50 7.40 -10.77
C LEU A 188 10.79 6.16 -11.35
N MET A 189 10.49 5.18 -10.50
CA MET A 189 9.73 3.99 -10.85
C MET A 189 8.37 4.34 -11.46
N PHE A 190 7.58 5.21 -10.80
CA PHE A 190 6.28 5.65 -11.31
C PHE A 190 6.39 6.49 -12.58
N GLN A 191 7.40 7.34 -12.71
CA GLN A 191 7.62 8.14 -13.91
C GLN A 191 7.85 7.26 -15.14
N ILE A 192 8.74 6.27 -15.02
CA ILE A 192 9.04 5.35 -16.12
C ILE A 192 7.83 4.47 -16.43
N ALA A 193 7.13 3.99 -15.40
CA ALA A 193 5.90 3.22 -15.57
C ALA A 193 4.80 4.02 -16.28
N ALA A 194 4.62 5.30 -15.90
CA ALA A 194 3.63 6.20 -16.49
C ALA A 194 3.83 6.37 -18.00
N GLU A 195 5.08 6.56 -18.44
CA GLU A 195 5.41 6.70 -19.86
C GLU A 195 5.19 5.38 -20.62
N ARG A 196 5.56 4.24 -20.03
CA ARG A 196 5.50 2.92 -20.71
C ARG A 196 4.13 2.27 -20.74
N LEU A 197 3.27 2.60 -19.78
CA LEU A 197 1.95 1.99 -19.59
C LEU A 197 0.79 2.94 -19.83
N ASP A 198 1.09 4.16 -20.31
CA ASP A 198 0.10 5.21 -20.48
C ASP A 198 -0.70 5.52 -19.19
N LEU A 199 0.02 5.51 -18.05
CA LEU A 199 -0.54 5.77 -16.72
C LEU A 199 -0.26 7.20 -16.22
N SER A 200 0.06 8.12 -17.11
CA SER A 200 0.49 9.48 -16.74
C SER A 200 -0.55 10.24 -15.92
N MET A 201 -1.83 10.13 -16.27
CA MET A 201 -2.92 10.78 -15.53
C MET A 201 -3.13 10.14 -14.15
N GLN A 202 -2.97 8.82 -14.04
CA GLN A 202 -3.12 8.07 -12.80
C GLN A 202 -1.97 8.37 -11.84
N VAL A 203 -0.73 8.46 -12.34
CA VAL A 203 0.43 8.86 -11.53
C VAL A 203 0.32 10.31 -11.08
N LYS A 204 -0.15 11.22 -11.95
CA LYS A 204 -0.42 12.60 -11.57
C LYS A 204 -1.45 12.70 -10.43
N ALA A 205 -2.58 12.01 -10.57
CA ALA A 205 -3.61 11.98 -9.52
C ALA A 205 -3.07 11.40 -8.20
N MET A 206 -2.25 10.34 -8.28
CA MET A 206 -1.59 9.77 -7.11
C MET A 206 -0.64 10.77 -6.43
N ASN A 207 0.14 11.53 -7.19
CA ASN A 207 1.03 12.57 -6.64
C ASN A 207 0.24 13.71 -5.97
N GLU A 208 -0.87 14.13 -6.56
CA GLU A 208 -1.79 15.13 -5.99
C GLU A 208 -2.40 14.64 -4.66
N GLU A 209 -2.84 13.37 -4.62
CA GLU A 209 -3.39 12.77 -3.41
C GLU A 209 -2.33 12.58 -2.31
N ALA A 210 -1.10 12.18 -2.67
CA ALA A 210 0.02 12.09 -1.74
C ALA A 210 0.35 13.45 -1.10
N ALA A 211 0.35 14.52 -1.91
CA ALA A 211 0.54 15.88 -1.42
C ALA A 211 -0.60 16.33 -0.49
N MET A 212 -1.85 15.96 -0.80
CA MET A 212 -3.01 16.23 0.05
C MET A 212 -2.91 15.51 1.40
N ILE A 213 -2.57 14.22 1.39
CA ILE A 213 -2.35 13.41 2.60
C ILE A 213 -1.26 14.06 3.44
N TRP A 214 -0.13 14.41 2.83
CA TRP A 214 0.98 15.03 3.54
C TRP A 214 0.62 16.37 4.17
N LYS A 215 -0.05 17.26 3.41
CA LYS A 215 -0.50 18.56 3.91
C LYS A 215 -1.44 18.42 5.12
N ASN A 216 -2.24 17.36 5.15
CA ASN A 216 -3.20 17.07 6.21
C ASN A 216 -2.73 15.93 7.13
N PHE A 217 -1.41 15.68 7.24
CA PHE A 217 -0.89 14.46 7.89
C PHE A 217 -1.41 14.26 9.32
N LYS A 218 -1.63 15.35 10.07
CA LYS A 218 -2.17 15.32 11.45
C LYS A 218 -3.71 15.21 11.53
N GLN A 219 -4.42 15.42 10.42
CA GLN A 219 -5.88 15.50 10.36
C GLN A 219 -6.37 14.63 9.20
N PRO A 220 -6.52 13.31 9.41
CA PRO A 220 -6.94 12.40 8.37
C PRO A 220 -8.30 12.78 7.79
N VAL A 221 -8.38 12.72 6.46
CA VAL A 221 -9.62 12.94 5.72
C VAL A 221 -10.23 11.58 5.40
N ALA A 222 -11.52 11.42 5.71
CA ALA A 222 -12.27 10.22 5.36
C ALA A 222 -12.14 9.91 3.87
N TRP A 223 -12.07 8.63 3.52
CA TRP A 223 -12.03 8.21 2.14
C TRP A 223 -13.44 7.87 1.67
N GLU A 224 -13.93 8.61 0.68
CA GLU A 224 -15.17 8.28 -0.02
C GLU A 224 -14.85 7.23 -1.09
N ILE A 225 -15.35 6.02 -0.89
CA ILE A 225 -15.09 4.89 -1.78
C ILE A 225 -16.21 4.83 -2.83
N PRO A 226 -15.93 5.00 -4.14
CA PRO A 226 -16.96 4.93 -5.15
C PRO A 226 -17.59 3.53 -5.21
N ASP A 227 -18.92 3.45 -5.32
CA ASP A 227 -19.61 2.14 -5.32
C ASP A 227 -19.35 1.30 -6.58
N LEU A 228 -19.01 1.94 -7.70
CA LEU A 228 -18.77 1.23 -8.97
C LEU A 228 -17.56 0.29 -8.92
N ILE A 229 -16.56 0.56 -8.08
CA ILE A 229 -15.31 -0.20 -8.03
C ILE A 229 -15.51 -1.68 -7.66
N TRP A 230 -16.62 -1.98 -6.98
CA TRP A 230 -16.93 -3.31 -6.48
C TRP A 230 -17.46 -4.24 -7.56
N THR A 231 -18.05 -3.68 -8.62
CA THR A 231 -18.70 -4.43 -9.69
C THR A 231 -18.04 -4.23 -11.06
N GLU A 232 -17.36 -3.10 -11.28
CA GLU A 232 -16.70 -2.83 -12.56
C GLU A 232 -15.55 -3.80 -12.82
N LYS A 233 -15.49 -4.25 -14.08
CA LYS A 233 -14.41 -5.04 -14.61
C LYS A 233 -13.44 -4.17 -15.40
N THR A 234 -12.19 -4.55 -15.36
CA THR A 234 -11.09 -3.93 -16.09
C THR A 234 -10.21 -5.02 -16.71
N ASP A 235 -9.50 -4.67 -17.76
CA ASP A 235 -8.39 -5.47 -18.23
C ASP A 235 -7.36 -5.51 -17.10
N SER A 236 -7.05 -6.71 -16.59
CA SER A 236 -6.24 -6.85 -15.39
C SER A 236 -4.76 -6.48 -15.66
N LEU A 237 -4.48 -5.18 -15.75
CA LEU A 237 -3.16 -4.61 -16.04
C LEU A 237 -2.12 -5.11 -15.04
N SER A 238 -2.49 -5.23 -13.75
CA SER A 238 -1.64 -5.83 -12.73
C SER A 238 -1.20 -7.26 -13.09
N THR A 239 -2.14 -8.11 -13.50
CA THR A 239 -1.84 -9.50 -13.83
C THR A 239 -1.00 -9.58 -15.10
N GLN A 240 -1.31 -8.76 -16.11
CA GLN A 240 -0.50 -8.66 -17.33
C GLN A 240 0.94 -8.23 -17.01
N LEU A 241 1.12 -7.19 -16.20
CA LEU A 241 2.43 -6.71 -15.75
C LEU A 241 3.20 -7.74 -14.94
N TYR A 242 2.54 -8.41 -14.00
CA TYR A 242 3.16 -9.46 -13.20
C TYR A 242 3.72 -10.57 -14.10
N TYR A 243 2.95 -11.06 -15.06
CA TYR A 243 3.41 -12.10 -15.97
C TYR A 243 4.48 -11.60 -16.95
N ALA A 244 4.40 -10.35 -17.41
CA ALA A 244 5.43 -9.74 -18.25
C ALA A 244 6.77 -9.60 -17.51
N ASN A 245 6.76 -9.08 -16.28
CA ASN A 245 7.95 -8.96 -15.44
C ASN A 245 8.57 -10.33 -15.13
N ARG A 246 7.72 -11.31 -14.79
CA ARG A 246 8.15 -12.69 -14.55
C ARG A 246 8.79 -13.30 -15.80
N ALA A 247 8.20 -13.11 -16.98
CA ALA A 247 8.74 -13.61 -18.24
C ALA A 247 10.11 -12.96 -18.55
N ALA A 248 10.24 -11.64 -18.37
CA ALA A 248 11.50 -10.92 -18.56
C ALA A 248 12.61 -11.42 -17.62
N PHE A 249 12.30 -11.64 -16.34
CA PHE A 249 13.24 -12.21 -15.38
C PHE A 249 13.78 -13.58 -15.82
N TYR A 250 12.89 -14.47 -16.29
CA TYR A 250 13.31 -15.79 -16.78
C TYR A 250 14.06 -15.75 -18.13
N ALA A 251 13.88 -14.69 -18.93
CA ALA A 251 14.63 -14.50 -20.16
C ALA A 251 16.08 -14.08 -19.89
N GLN A 252 16.33 -13.27 -18.86
CA GLN A 252 17.66 -12.82 -18.46
C GLN A 252 18.52 -13.92 -17.80
N GLY A 253 17.91 -15.01 -17.31
CA GLY A 253 18.63 -16.16 -16.77
C GLY A 253 19.07 -17.21 -17.82
N ARG A 254 19.03 -16.86 -19.11
CA ARG A 254 19.39 -17.73 -20.24
C ARG A 254 20.50 -17.16 -21.15
N GLU A 255 21.15 -16.08 -20.71
CA GLU A 255 22.42 -15.58 -21.29
C GLU A 255 23.58 -15.95 -20.36
#